data_AF-A0A6A8M847-F1
#
_entry.id   AF-A0A6A8M847-F1
#
_cell.length_a   1.000
_cell.length_b   1.000
_cell.length_c   1.000
_cell.angle_alpha   90.00
_cell.angle_beta   90.00
_cell.angle_gamma   90.00
#
_symmetry.space_group_name_H-M   'P 1'
#
loop_
_entity.id
_entity.type
_entity.pdbx_description
1 polymer ?
#
loop_
_entity_poly.entity_id
_entity_poly.type
_entity_poly.pdbx_seq_one_letter_code
_entity_poly.pdbx_strand_id
1 'polypeptide(L)'
;MLSKVELVNFGPLGSLKWPSLGPINLVIGGNGTGKTFLLKALYSSMRTLEDYQRGDDQRTAAEILAENLYWTFQPDKIGDLVTKGAERPLHYSMTFDDRNFIYNFGKDTTKQISSLENHVPPRSSNSIFLPAKEVLSIHHIILKSREQDKAFGFDNTYLDLARALRNSTTKGNNYREFSKSRQDLESMLGGKIEFDDASNKWAFKKGNQKFPIGVTAEGIKKIAILDTLLGNRYLDTSSVIFIDEPESALHPKAISQLLDIIALLSERGIQFFMASHSYFVIKKL
;
A
#
# COMPACT_ATOMS: atom_id res chain seq x y z
N MET A 1 15.80 -0.11 2.03
CA MET A 1 14.73 -0.68 2.87
C MET A 1 14.48 0.20 4.08
N LEU A 2 13.23 0.23 4.55
CA LEU A 2 12.84 0.91 5.78
C LEU A 2 13.36 0.10 6.98
N SER A 3 14.23 0.69 7.81
CA SER A 3 14.89 -0.03 8.91
C SER A 3 14.40 0.40 10.29
N LYS A 4 13.94 1.65 10.43
CA LYS A 4 13.45 2.21 11.70
C LYS A 4 12.28 3.16 11.49
N VAL A 5 11.36 3.19 12.44
CA VAL A 5 10.26 4.17 12.50
C VAL A 5 10.02 4.61 13.94
N GLU A 6 9.78 5.90 14.15
CA GLU A 6 9.29 6.49 15.39
C GLU A 6 8.11 7.44 15.08
N LEU A 7 7.01 7.31 15.81
CA LEU A 7 5.86 8.21 15.72
C LEU A 7 5.48 8.68 17.13
N VAL A 8 5.09 9.94 17.25
CA VAL A 8 4.53 10.53 18.47
C VAL A 8 3.36 11.43 18.09
N ASN A 9 2.25 11.30 18.81
CA ASN A 9 1.01 12.08 18.64
C ASN A 9 0.43 12.04 17.21
N PHE A 10 0.38 10.88 16.58
CA PHE A 10 -0.14 10.72 15.22
C PHE A 10 -1.48 9.97 15.21
N GLY A 11 -2.56 10.74 15.19
CA GLY A 11 -3.94 10.26 15.21
C GLY A 11 -4.20 9.41 16.46
N PRO A 12 -4.58 8.13 16.34
CA PRO A 12 -4.74 7.24 17.48
C PRO A 12 -3.40 6.76 18.08
N LEU A 13 -2.27 7.01 17.43
CA LEU A 13 -0.94 6.54 17.86
C LEU A 13 -0.28 7.59 18.76
N GLY A 14 -0.41 7.43 20.08
CA GLY A 14 0.23 8.33 21.04
C GLY A 14 1.76 8.26 20.99
N SER A 15 2.33 7.05 20.95
CA SER A 15 3.76 6.83 20.72
C SER A 15 4.00 5.43 20.16
N LEU A 16 4.91 5.33 19.19
CA LEU A 16 5.41 4.07 18.65
C LEU A 16 6.91 4.20 18.38
N LYS A 17 7.68 3.18 18.78
CA LYS A 17 9.08 3.02 18.40
C LYS A 17 9.28 1.63 17.80
N TRP A 18 9.74 1.58 16.57
CA TRP A 18 10.03 0.35 15.84
C TRP A 18 11.49 0.37 15.34
N PRO A 19 12.45 -0.02 16.20
CA PRO A 19 13.88 0.21 15.93
C PRO A 19 14.54 -0.85 15.02
N SER A 20 13.83 -1.92 14.68
CA SER A 20 14.37 -3.02 13.88
C SER A 20 13.28 -3.60 12.98
N LEU A 21 13.14 -3.00 11.80
CA LEU A 21 12.27 -3.49 10.74
C LEU A 21 13.00 -4.53 9.88
N GLY A 22 12.30 -5.62 9.58
CA GLY A 22 12.78 -6.70 8.73
C GLY A 22 12.18 -6.67 7.31
N PRO A 23 12.41 -7.74 6.53
CA PRO A 23 11.77 -7.93 5.23
C PRO A 23 10.24 -8.08 5.32
N ILE A 24 9.74 -8.65 6.43
CA ILE A 24 8.31 -8.80 6.72
C ILE A 24 8.04 -8.22 8.11
N ASN A 25 7.07 -7.31 8.20
CA ASN A 25 6.74 -6.58 9.42
C ASN A 25 5.24 -6.72 9.70
N LEU A 26 4.87 -7.29 10.84
CA LEU A 26 3.48 -7.54 11.21
C LEU A 26 3.04 -6.64 12.38
N VAL A 27 1.94 -5.92 12.19
CA VAL A 27 1.25 -5.12 13.19
C VAL A 27 0.00 -5.85 13.66
N ILE A 28 -0.05 -6.17 14.95
CA ILE A 28 -1.15 -6.92 15.57
C ILE A 28 -1.85 -6.05 16.62
N GLY A 29 -3.16 -6.17 16.70
CA GLY A 29 -3.96 -5.47 17.70
C GLY A 29 -5.45 -5.60 17.43
N GLY A 30 -6.28 -5.29 18.42
CA GLY A 30 -7.73 -5.27 18.29
C GLY A 30 -8.23 -4.20 17.31
N ASN A 31 -9.53 -4.18 17.04
CA ASN A 31 -10.15 -3.14 16.21
C ASN A 31 -10.02 -1.77 16.89
N GLY A 32 -9.81 -0.71 16.08
CA GLY A 32 -9.66 0.66 16.60
C GLY A 32 -8.31 1.02 17.21
N THR A 33 -7.33 0.09 17.24
CA THR A 33 -5.98 0.34 17.82
C THR A 33 -5.02 1.13 16.91
N GLY A 34 -5.45 1.52 15.71
CA GLY A 34 -4.63 2.31 14.79
C GLY A 34 -3.75 1.52 13.82
N LYS A 35 -3.96 0.20 13.63
CA LYS A 35 -3.16 -0.62 12.69
C LYS A 35 -3.17 -0.09 11.26
N THR A 36 -4.35 0.06 10.66
CA THR A 36 -4.53 0.64 9.31
C THR A 36 -3.98 2.06 9.26
N PHE A 37 -4.15 2.83 10.35
CA PHE A 37 -3.64 4.19 10.44
C PHE A 37 -2.10 4.21 10.37
N LEU A 38 -1.42 3.33 11.09
CA LEU A 38 0.03 3.17 11.04
C LEU A 38 0.50 2.82 9.62
N LEU A 39 -0.09 1.80 9.00
CA LEU A 39 0.27 1.41 7.63
C LEU A 39 0.07 2.57 6.64
N LYS A 40 -1.02 3.33 6.78
CA LYS A 40 -1.27 4.53 5.96
C LYS A 40 -0.24 5.63 6.19
N ALA A 41 0.17 5.88 7.42
CA ALA A 41 1.21 6.88 7.74
C ALA A 41 2.56 6.51 7.12
N LEU A 42 2.94 5.23 7.20
CA LEU A 42 4.13 4.71 6.54
C LEU A 42 4.01 4.82 5.02
N TYR A 43 2.86 4.42 4.47
CA TYR A 43 2.58 4.48 3.03
C TYR A 43 2.66 5.91 2.48
N SER A 44 2.00 6.88 3.13
CA SER A 44 2.06 8.30 2.73
C SER A 44 3.50 8.82 2.71
N SER A 45 4.31 8.44 3.69
CA SER A 45 5.72 8.85 3.76
C SER A 45 6.55 8.20 2.65
N MET A 46 6.33 6.91 2.36
CA MET A 46 6.99 6.22 1.24
C MET A 46 6.61 6.81 -0.12
N ARG A 47 5.31 7.09 -0.36
CA ARG A 47 4.84 7.74 -1.59
C ARG A 47 5.45 9.13 -1.75
N THR A 48 5.64 9.88 -0.67
CA THR A 48 6.34 11.17 -0.73
C THR A 48 7.78 11.02 -1.20
N LEU A 49 8.52 10.03 -0.70
CA LEU A 49 9.90 9.78 -1.13
C LEU A 49 10.00 9.32 -2.60
N GLU A 50 8.96 8.65 -3.10
CA GLU A 50 8.90 8.16 -4.47
C GLU A 50 8.55 9.27 -5.46
N ASP A 51 7.65 10.17 -5.09
CA ASP A 51 7.20 11.26 -5.96
C ASP A 51 8.18 12.46 -5.91
N TYR A 52 8.96 12.61 -4.83
CA TYR A 52 9.95 13.68 -4.70
C TYR A 52 11.05 13.58 -5.77
N GLN A 53 11.22 14.64 -6.56
CA GLN A 53 12.14 14.72 -7.69
C GLN A 53 11.91 13.64 -8.77
N ARG A 54 10.68 13.12 -8.88
CA ARG A 54 10.33 12.15 -9.92
C ARG A 54 9.91 12.87 -11.20
N GLY A 55 10.63 12.60 -12.29
CA GLY A 55 10.34 13.23 -13.58
C GLY A 55 10.42 14.75 -13.50
N ASP A 56 9.43 15.43 -14.06
CA ASP A 56 9.36 16.91 -14.12
C ASP A 56 8.57 17.53 -12.96
N ASP A 57 8.28 16.78 -11.88
CA ASP A 57 7.55 17.30 -10.73
C ASP A 57 8.40 18.28 -9.92
N GLN A 58 7.96 19.53 -9.85
CA GLN A 58 8.67 20.63 -9.19
C GLN A 58 8.28 20.81 -7.72
N ARG A 59 7.31 20.04 -7.22
CA ARG A 59 6.84 20.15 -5.82
C ARG A 59 7.93 19.74 -4.83
N THR A 60 7.98 20.44 -3.71
CA THR A 60 8.84 20.08 -2.57
C THR A 60 8.32 18.82 -1.87
N ALA A 61 9.21 18.12 -1.15
CA ALA A 61 8.80 16.95 -0.35
C ALA A 61 7.71 17.30 0.69
N ALA A 62 7.71 18.53 1.21
CA ALA A 62 6.69 19.01 2.16
C ALA A 62 5.31 19.19 1.51
N GLU A 63 5.25 19.74 0.29
CA GLU A 63 4.00 19.87 -0.46
C GLU A 63 3.44 18.50 -0.84
N ILE A 64 4.30 17.59 -1.32
CA ILE A 64 3.92 16.21 -1.65
C ILE A 64 3.42 15.48 -0.40
N LEU A 65 4.12 15.58 0.74
CA LEU A 65 3.69 14.98 2.01
C LEU A 65 2.34 15.52 2.46
N ALA A 66 2.15 16.83 2.44
CA ALA A 66 0.89 17.45 2.85
C ALA A 66 -0.29 16.95 2.00
N GLU A 67 -0.11 16.88 0.69
CA GLU A 67 -1.11 16.35 -0.24
C GLU A 67 -1.38 14.85 0.01
N ASN A 68 -0.33 14.04 0.19
CA ASN A 68 -0.44 12.62 0.47
C ASN A 68 -1.19 12.36 1.78
N LEU A 69 -0.87 13.08 2.86
CA LEU A 69 -1.56 12.97 4.14
C LEU A 69 -3.03 13.40 4.01
N TYR A 70 -3.29 14.53 3.37
CA TYR A 70 -4.65 15.04 3.17
C TYR A 70 -5.52 14.03 2.42
N TRP A 71 -5.06 13.50 1.29
CA TRP A 71 -5.88 12.56 0.51
C TRP A 71 -5.90 11.12 1.04
N THR A 72 -4.93 10.73 1.87
CA THR A 72 -4.90 9.40 2.50
C THR A 72 -5.83 9.33 3.72
N PHE A 73 -5.87 10.39 4.51
CA PHE A 73 -6.66 10.44 5.75
C PHE A 73 -7.97 11.22 5.63
N GLN A 74 -8.10 12.07 4.60
CA GLN A 74 -9.28 12.90 4.33
C GLN A 74 -9.75 13.74 5.55
N PRO A 75 -8.85 14.41 6.30
CA PRO A 75 -9.25 15.29 7.39
C PRO A 75 -9.75 16.64 6.83
N ASP A 76 -10.39 17.45 7.68
CA ASP A 76 -10.73 18.84 7.33
C ASP A 76 -9.46 19.70 7.19
N LYS A 77 -8.49 19.48 8.09
CA LYS A 77 -7.12 20.02 8.00
C LYS A 77 -6.08 18.99 8.43
N ILE A 78 -4.84 19.13 7.95
CA ILE A 78 -3.75 18.17 8.26
C ILE A 78 -3.46 18.12 9.77
N GLY A 79 -3.64 19.23 10.49
CA GLY A 79 -3.50 19.30 11.96
C GLY A 79 -4.47 18.40 12.72
N ASP A 80 -5.57 17.95 12.12
CA ASP A 80 -6.49 16.99 12.74
C ASP A 80 -5.89 15.57 12.83
N LEU A 81 -4.75 15.35 12.17
CA LEU A 81 -3.95 14.13 12.33
C LEU A 81 -3.09 14.15 13.59
N VAL A 82 -2.99 15.27 14.32
CA VAL A 82 -2.35 15.28 15.63
C VAL A 82 -3.27 14.61 16.65
N THR A 83 -2.71 13.77 17.54
CA THR A 83 -3.50 13.10 18.59
C THR A 83 -4.33 14.10 19.39
N LYS A 84 -5.63 13.80 19.54
CA LYS A 84 -6.56 14.67 20.28
C LYS A 84 -6.12 14.84 21.72
N GLY A 85 -6.06 16.09 22.18
CA GLY A 85 -5.61 16.43 23.54
C GLY A 85 -4.09 16.40 23.73
N ALA A 86 -3.30 16.16 22.67
CA ALA A 86 -1.85 16.27 22.78
C ALA A 86 -1.41 17.73 22.90
N GLU A 87 -0.59 18.01 23.92
CA GLU A 87 0.04 19.33 24.12
C GLU A 87 1.23 19.56 23.16
N ARG A 88 1.85 18.46 22.70
CA ARG A 88 3.01 18.51 21.82
C ARG A 88 2.59 18.27 20.36
N PRO A 89 3.33 18.85 19.39
CA PRO A 89 3.16 18.53 17.98
C PRO A 89 3.27 17.02 17.70
N LEU A 90 2.74 16.61 16.56
CA LEU A 90 3.04 15.33 15.96
C LEU A 90 4.51 15.30 15.56
N HIS A 91 5.15 14.16 15.78
CA HIS A 91 6.49 13.87 15.27
C HIS A 91 6.48 12.53 14.55
N TYR A 92 7.06 12.50 13.36
CA TYR A 92 7.31 11.28 12.60
C TYR A 92 8.78 11.26 12.18
N SER A 93 9.42 10.11 12.36
CA SER A 93 10.77 9.85 11.88
C SER A 93 10.83 8.44 11.31
N MET A 94 11.49 8.29 10.17
CA MET A 94 11.83 6.99 9.64
C MET A 94 13.25 6.97 9.06
N THR A 95 13.88 5.80 9.10
CA THR A 95 15.17 5.56 8.48
C THR A 95 14.98 4.61 7.30
N PHE A 96 15.40 5.03 6.12
CA PHE A 96 15.41 4.24 4.89
C PHE A 96 16.84 4.21 4.33
N ASP A 97 17.44 3.02 4.21
CA ASP A 97 18.84 2.85 3.78
C ASP A 97 19.81 3.81 4.48
N ASP A 98 19.72 3.83 5.82
CA ASP A 98 20.54 4.67 6.73
C ASP A 98 20.39 6.19 6.53
N ARG A 99 19.37 6.61 5.79
CA ARG A 99 18.98 8.02 5.61
C ARG A 99 17.68 8.31 6.32
N ASN A 100 17.59 9.47 6.94
CA ASN A 100 16.41 9.85 7.71
C ASN A 100 15.43 10.69 6.88
N PHE A 101 14.14 10.44 7.13
CA PHE A 101 13.04 11.28 6.69
C PHE A 101 12.19 11.62 7.92
N ILE A 102 12.11 12.91 8.25
CA ILE A 102 11.56 13.41 9.50
C ILE A 102 10.61 14.55 9.20
N TYR A 103 9.46 14.59 9.87
CA TYR A 103 8.57 15.76 9.84
C TYR A 103 7.82 15.94 11.16
N ASN A 104 7.37 17.17 11.37
CA ASN A 104 6.55 17.52 12.53
C ASN A 104 5.58 18.66 12.20
N PHE A 105 4.39 18.61 12.80
CA PHE A 105 3.40 19.68 12.67
C PHE A 105 2.43 19.69 13.85
N GLY A 106 1.83 20.85 14.10
CA GLY A 106 0.90 21.07 15.22
C GLY A 106 -0.56 20.93 14.81
N LYS A 107 -1.46 20.94 15.80
CA LYS A 107 -2.92 20.86 15.61
C LYS A 107 -3.50 22.00 14.77
N ASP A 108 -2.80 23.13 14.69
CA ASP A 108 -3.23 24.32 13.95
C ASP A 108 -2.75 24.32 12.49
N THR A 109 -1.96 23.33 12.09
CA THR A 109 -1.50 23.19 10.71
C THR A 109 -2.67 22.91 9.76
N THR A 110 -2.84 23.74 8.73
CA THR A 110 -3.93 23.59 7.76
C THR A 110 -3.51 22.78 6.54
N LYS A 111 -2.64 23.35 5.70
CA LYS A 111 -2.24 22.77 4.41
C LYS A 111 -0.73 22.61 4.22
N GLN A 112 0.10 23.37 4.93
CA GLN A 112 1.55 23.38 4.70
C GLN A 112 2.31 22.84 5.91
N ILE A 113 3.26 21.95 5.65
CA ILE A 113 4.17 21.40 6.64
C ILE A 113 5.47 22.20 6.56
N SER A 114 5.78 22.99 7.59
CA SER A 114 6.96 23.85 7.60
C SER A 114 8.24 23.14 8.04
N SER A 115 8.11 22.01 8.74
CA SER A 115 9.25 21.27 9.30
C SER A 115 9.29 19.86 8.72
N LEU A 116 10.15 19.70 7.71
CA LEU A 116 10.45 18.43 7.07
C LEU A 116 11.94 18.39 6.72
N GLU A 117 12.58 17.29 7.09
CA GLU A 117 13.97 16.98 6.80
C GLU A 117 14.02 15.67 6.00
N ASN A 118 14.53 15.72 4.77
CA ASN A 118 14.63 14.55 3.89
C ASN A 118 16.08 14.34 3.44
N HIS A 119 16.69 13.25 3.90
CA HIS A 119 18.01 12.80 3.46
C HIS A 119 17.97 11.56 2.56
N VAL A 120 16.77 11.05 2.27
CA VAL A 120 16.59 9.86 1.43
C VAL A 120 16.66 10.30 -0.03
N PRO A 121 17.52 9.68 -0.86
CA PRO A 121 17.61 10.01 -2.27
C PRO A 121 16.31 9.65 -3.01
N PRO A 122 16.03 10.29 -4.15
CA PRO A 122 14.87 9.97 -4.99
C PRO A 122 14.80 8.47 -5.32
N ARG A 123 13.59 7.93 -5.34
CA ARG A 123 13.35 6.49 -5.56
C ARG A 123 12.62 6.24 -6.86
N SER A 124 13.12 5.29 -7.66
CA SER A 124 12.45 4.82 -8.88
C SER A 124 11.41 3.72 -8.62
N SER A 125 11.62 2.93 -7.58
CA SER A 125 10.76 1.81 -7.19
C SER A 125 9.50 2.27 -6.49
N ASN A 126 8.37 1.59 -6.75
CA ASN A 126 7.07 2.00 -6.22
C ASN A 126 6.68 1.21 -4.96
N SER A 127 5.94 1.86 -4.08
CA SER A 127 5.19 1.21 -3.00
C SER A 127 3.72 1.08 -3.35
N ILE A 128 3.06 0.08 -2.78
CA ILE A 128 1.62 -0.11 -2.98
C ILE A 128 0.92 -0.50 -1.68
N PHE A 129 -0.34 -0.09 -1.56
CA PHE A 129 -1.21 -0.47 -0.45
C PHE A 129 -2.32 -1.39 -0.97
N LEU A 130 -2.45 -2.57 -0.38
CA LEU A 130 -3.52 -3.54 -0.64
C LEU A 130 -4.56 -3.40 0.47
N PRO A 131 -5.70 -2.73 0.20
CA PRO A 131 -6.74 -2.52 1.21
C PRO A 131 -7.52 -3.81 1.50
N ALA A 132 -8.15 -3.85 2.68
CA ALA A 132 -9.00 -4.97 3.08
C ALA A 132 -10.26 -5.11 2.18
N LYS A 133 -10.74 -4.00 1.60
CA LYS A 133 -11.94 -3.93 0.75
C LYS A 133 -11.62 -4.15 -0.73
N GLU A 134 -12.65 -4.55 -1.47
CA GLU A 134 -12.59 -4.82 -2.91
C GLU A 134 -12.32 -3.57 -3.74
N VAL A 135 -11.50 -3.71 -4.81
CA VAL A 135 -11.12 -2.62 -5.72
C VAL A 135 -11.49 -2.88 -7.19
N LEU A 136 -11.45 -4.14 -7.66
CA LEU A 136 -11.55 -4.45 -9.09
C LEU A 136 -12.94 -4.14 -9.68
N SER A 137 -14.02 -4.46 -8.96
CA SER A 137 -15.39 -4.25 -9.43
C SER A 137 -15.78 -2.78 -9.49
N ILE A 138 -15.21 -1.97 -8.59
CA ILE A 138 -15.45 -0.52 -8.49
C ILE A 138 -14.31 0.32 -9.07
N HIS A 139 -13.36 -0.30 -9.77
CA HIS A 139 -12.12 0.32 -10.26
C HIS A 139 -12.35 1.62 -11.03
N HIS A 140 -13.29 1.61 -12.00
CA HIS A 140 -13.61 2.80 -12.80
C HIS A 140 -14.28 3.92 -11.97
N ILE A 141 -15.04 3.57 -10.93
CA ILE A 141 -15.69 4.54 -10.03
C ILE A 141 -14.65 5.22 -9.14
N ILE A 142 -13.67 4.48 -8.63
CA ILE A 142 -12.55 5.04 -7.86
C ILE A 142 -11.82 6.09 -8.70
N LEU A 143 -11.45 5.72 -9.92
CA LEU A 143 -10.73 6.60 -10.84
C LEU A 143 -11.56 7.85 -11.19
N LYS A 144 -12.83 7.68 -11.55
CA LYS A 144 -13.73 8.80 -11.84
C LYS A 144 -13.85 9.75 -10.66
N SER A 145 -14.22 9.22 -9.49
CA SER A 145 -14.45 10.01 -8.27
C SER A 145 -13.22 10.81 -7.86
N ARG A 146 -12.02 10.21 -7.98
CA ARG A 146 -10.77 10.81 -7.50
C ARG A 146 -10.05 11.69 -8.52
N GLU A 147 -10.09 11.34 -9.80
CA GLU A 147 -9.38 12.08 -10.82
C GLU A 147 -10.24 13.19 -11.44
N GLN A 148 -11.54 12.93 -11.61
CA GLN A 148 -12.48 13.87 -12.22
C GLN A 148 -13.22 14.69 -11.15
N ASP A 149 -13.91 14.01 -10.25
CA ASP A 149 -14.80 14.70 -9.30
C ASP A 149 -14.04 15.29 -8.09
N LYS A 150 -12.77 14.91 -7.91
CA LYS A 150 -11.91 15.30 -6.76
C LYS A 150 -12.59 15.08 -5.40
N ALA A 151 -13.44 14.06 -5.32
CA ALA A 151 -14.24 13.79 -4.14
C ALA A 151 -13.50 12.94 -3.09
N PHE A 152 -13.91 13.09 -1.83
CA PHE A 152 -13.61 12.16 -0.75
C PHE A 152 -14.44 10.87 -0.88
N GLY A 153 -14.04 9.84 -0.15
CA GLY A 153 -14.64 8.50 -0.18
C GLY A 153 -13.63 7.39 -0.46
N PHE A 154 -12.82 7.56 -1.51
CA PHE A 154 -11.68 6.67 -1.79
C PHE A 154 -10.38 7.39 -1.46
N ASP A 155 -9.65 6.92 -0.45
CA ASP A 155 -8.37 7.54 -0.12
C ASP A 155 -7.27 7.17 -1.15
N ASN A 156 -6.09 7.77 -1.03
CA ASN A 156 -5.00 7.53 -1.98
C ASN A 156 -4.56 6.06 -2.07
N THR A 157 -4.78 5.23 -1.04
CA THR A 157 -4.47 3.79 -1.13
C THR A 157 -5.28 3.10 -2.22
N TYR A 158 -6.56 3.48 -2.38
CA TYR A 158 -7.43 2.96 -3.42
C TYR A 158 -7.11 3.55 -4.79
N LEU A 159 -6.85 4.87 -4.85
CA LEU A 159 -6.52 5.55 -6.10
C LEU A 159 -5.23 5.00 -6.71
N ASP A 160 -4.18 4.89 -5.91
CA ASP A 160 -2.88 4.44 -6.38
C ASP A 160 -2.93 2.98 -6.83
N LEU A 161 -3.65 2.12 -6.09
CA LEU A 161 -3.90 0.75 -6.52
C LEU A 161 -4.70 0.69 -7.83
N ALA A 162 -5.75 1.48 -7.97
CA ALA A 162 -6.52 1.54 -9.21
C ALA A 162 -5.66 2.02 -10.39
N ARG A 163 -4.80 3.02 -10.19
CA ARG A 163 -3.83 3.47 -11.21
C ARG A 163 -2.82 2.39 -11.57
N ALA A 164 -2.24 1.74 -10.58
CA ALA A 164 -1.27 0.67 -10.77
C ALA A 164 -1.84 -0.50 -11.59
N LEU A 165 -3.14 -0.76 -11.45
CA LEU A 165 -3.85 -1.82 -12.17
C LEU A 165 -4.27 -1.44 -13.61
N ARG A 166 -4.19 -0.16 -14.02
CA ARG A 166 -4.51 0.25 -15.41
C ARG A 166 -3.57 -0.36 -16.44
N ASN A 167 -2.32 -0.58 -16.08
CA ASN A 167 -1.32 -1.09 -17.00
C ASN A 167 -1.55 -2.59 -17.21
N SER A 168 -1.75 -2.99 -18.46
CA SER A 168 -1.83 -4.39 -18.83
C SER A 168 -0.53 -5.11 -18.51
N THR A 169 -0.62 -6.42 -18.24
CA THR A 169 0.58 -7.24 -18.00
C THR A 169 1.46 -7.21 -19.25
N THR A 170 2.73 -6.85 -19.07
CA THR A 170 3.64 -6.70 -20.21
C THR A 170 4.13 -8.09 -20.64
N LYS A 171 3.89 -8.45 -21.90
CA LYS A 171 4.48 -9.67 -22.50
C LYS A 171 5.97 -9.41 -22.78
N GLY A 172 6.84 -9.98 -21.96
CA GLY A 172 8.29 -9.95 -22.16
C GLY A 172 9.00 -10.43 -20.90
N ASN A 173 10.18 -11.06 -21.06
CA ASN A 173 10.99 -11.71 -20.02
C ASN A 173 10.58 -11.25 -18.61
N ASN A 174 9.80 -12.09 -17.93
CA ASN A 174 9.49 -11.92 -16.51
C ASN A 174 10.80 -11.57 -15.80
N TYR A 175 10.76 -10.69 -14.79
CA TYR A 175 11.79 -10.75 -13.75
C TYR A 175 11.89 -12.24 -13.37
N ARG A 176 13.00 -12.90 -13.73
CA ARG A 176 13.24 -14.31 -13.40
C ARG A 176 13.11 -14.49 -11.89
N GLU A 177 13.45 -13.43 -11.16
CA GLU A 177 13.33 -13.22 -9.73
C GLU A 177 11.91 -13.51 -9.19
N PHE A 178 10.84 -13.19 -9.93
CA PHE A 178 9.45 -13.39 -9.49
C PHE A 178 8.73 -14.54 -10.21
N SER A 179 9.39 -15.23 -11.14
CA SER A 179 8.78 -16.28 -11.95
C SER A 179 8.12 -17.38 -11.10
N LYS A 180 8.78 -17.83 -10.03
CA LYS A 180 8.25 -18.83 -9.09
C LYS A 180 7.00 -18.32 -8.36
N SER A 181 7.09 -17.15 -7.73
CA SER A 181 5.98 -16.56 -7.00
C SER A 181 4.75 -16.34 -7.88
N ARG A 182 4.95 -15.96 -9.15
CA ARG A 182 3.86 -15.82 -10.13
C ARG A 182 3.24 -17.17 -10.52
N GLN A 183 4.05 -18.21 -10.73
CA GLN A 183 3.53 -19.56 -10.96
C GLN A 183 2.71 -20.06 -9.76
N ASP A 184 3.19 -19.80 -8.54
CA ASP A 184 2.48 -20.17 -7.31
C ASP A 184 1.13 -19.43 -7.21
N LEU A 185 1.11 -18.11 -7.47
CA LEU A 185 -0.12 -17.30 -7.52
C LEU A 185 -1.10 -17.80 -8.59
N GLU A 186 -0.63 -18.04 -9.82
CA GLU A 186 -1.46 -18.53 -10.93
C GLU A 186 -2.06 -19.91 -10.60
N SER A 187 -1.27 -20.80 -9.96
CA SER A 187 -1.73 -22.11 -9.52
C SER A 187 -2.81 -22.03 -8.44
N MET A 188 -2.71 -21.05 -7.52
CA MET A 188 -3.72 -20.80 -6.49
C MET A 188 -5.03 -20.26 -7.09
N LEU A 189 -4.92 -19.36 -8.07
CA LEU A 189 -6.06 -18.74 -8.74
C LEU A 189 -6.78 -19.73 -9.67
N GLY A 190 -6.03 -20.62 -10.33
CA GLY A 190 -6.54 -21.47 -11.40
C GLY A 190 -7.03 -20.66 -12.61
N GLY A 191 -6.50 -19.46 -12.80
CA GLY A 191 -6.92 -18.47 -13.79
C GLY A 191 -6.24 -17.12 -13.54
N LYS A 192 -6.66 -16.08 -14.26
CA LYS A 192 -6.13 -14.72 -14.14
C LYS A 192 -7.20 -13.67 -14.32
N ILE A 193 -6.97 -12.47 -13.81
CA ILE A 193 -7.81 -11.32 -14.13
C ILE A 193 -7.30 -10.66 -15.42
N GLU A 194 -8.23 -10.25 -16.28
CA GLU A 194 -7.95 -9.48 -17.48
C GLU A 194 -8.84 -8.24 -17.48
N PHE A 195 -8.24 -7.10 -17.81
CA PHE A 195 -8.99 -5.88 -18.06
C PHE A 195 -9.48 -5.88 -19.51
N ASP A 196 -10.76 -5.58 -19.69
CA ASP A 196 -11.40 -5.48 -21.00
C ASP A 196 -11.56 -4.00 -21.36
N ASP A 197 -10.67 -3.50 -22.24
CA ASP A 197 -10.64 -2.10 -22.65
C ASP A 197 -11.94 -1.66 -23.36
N ALA A 198 -12.61 -2.57 -24.06
CA ALA A 198 -13.84 -2.26 -24.80
C ALA A 198 -15.02 -2.01 -23.86
N SER A 199 -15.11 -2.78 -22.77
CA SER A 199 -16.18 -2.66 -21.78
C SER A 199 -15.79 -1.89 -20.52
N ASN A 200 -14.51 -1.48 -20.40
CA ASN A 200 -13.94 -0.81 -19.23
C ASN A 200 -14.17 -1.60 -17.92
N LYS A 201 -14.06 -2.93 -18.01
CA LYS A 201 -14.40 -3.87 -16.92
C LYS A 201 -13.34 -4.93 -16.74
N TRP A 202 -13.11 -5.29 -15.48
CA TRP A 202 -12.34 -6.47 -15.14
C TRP A 202 -13.17 -7.74 -15.37
N ALA A 203 -12.49 -8.83 -15.71
CA ALA A 203 -13.07 -10.15 -15.78
C ALA A 203 -12.06 -11.20 -15.30
N PHE A 204 -12.58 -12.30 -14.75
CA PHE A 204 -11.77 -13.46 -14.40
C PHE A 204 -11.79 -14.46 -15.56
N LYS A 205 -10.61 -14.88 -16.02
CA LYS A 205 -10.44 -15.83 -17.10
C LYS A 205 -9.86 -17.14 -16.57
N LYS A 206 -10.56 -18.23 -16.86
CA LYS A 206 -10.17 -19.60 -16.51
C LYS A 206 -10.23 -20.47 -17.76
N GLY A 207 -9.06 -20.84 -18.29
CA GLY A 207 -8.96 -21.44 -19.62
C GLY A 207 -9.55 -20.52 -20.70
N ASN A 208 -10.56 -21.03 -21.42
CA ASN A 208 -11.27 -20.28 -22.45
C ASN A 208 -12.56 -19.57 -21.95
N GLN A 209 -12.90 -19.73 -20.66
CA GLN A 209 -14.09 -19.11 -20.08
C GLN A 209 -13.76 -17.77 -19.44
N LYS A 210 -14.63 -16.78 -19.64
CA LYS A 210 -14.52 -15.43 -19.07
C LYS A 210 -15.74 -15.17 -18.18
N PHE A 211 -15.50 -14.77 -16.95
CA PHE A 211 -16.52 -14.51 -15.94
C PHE A 211 -16.49 -13.03 -15.54
N PRO A 212 -17.65 -12.38 -15.32
CA PRO A 212 -17.69 -11.03 -14.77
C PRO A 212 -16.95 -10.95 -13.43
N ILE A 213 -16.16 -9.89 -13.22
CA ILE A 213 -15.40 -9.77 -11.96
C ILE A 213 -16.31 -9.73 -10.73
N GLY A 214 -17.52 -9.19 -10.87
CA GLY A 214 -18.48 -9.06 -9.77
C GLY A 214 -18.95 -10.39 -9.17
N VAL A 215 -18.84 -11.51 -9.89
CA VAL A 215 -19.20 -12.85 -9.39
C VAL A 215 -17.98 -13.67 -8.94
N THR A 216 -16.78 -13.09 -9.02
CA THR A 216 -15.54 -13.74 -8.58
C THR A 216 -15.40 -13.60 -7.06
N ALA A 217 -14.93 -14.65 -6.37
CA ALA A 217 -14.73 -14.60 -4.93
C ALA A 217 -13.68 -13.54 -4.53
N GLU A 218 -13.93 -12.82 -3.44
CA GLU A 218 -13.08 -11.70 -2.97
C GLU A 218 -11.62 -12.10 -2.71
N GLY A 219 -11.40 -13.27 -2.10
CA GLY A 219 -10.05 -13.80 -1.90
C GLY A 219 -9.28 -14.02 -3.21
N ILE A 220 -9.96 -14.48 -4.27
CA ILE A 220 -9.36 -14.67 -5.60
C ILE A 220 -8.96 -13.32 -6.19
N LYS A 221 -9.79 -12.29 -6.03
CA LYS A 221 -9.47 -10.93 -6.49
C LYS A 221 -8.21 -10.38 -5.83
N LYS A 222 -8.06 -10.53 -4.51
CA LYS A 222 -6.86 -10.08 -3.77
C LYS A 222 -5.59 -10.72 -4.28
N ILE A 223 -5.60 -12.04 -4.46
CA ILE A 223 -4.45 -12.80 -4.98
C ILE A 223 -4.13 -12.36 -6.43
N ALA A 224 -5.16 -12.16 -7.25
CA ALA A 224 -5.00 -11.77 -8.64
C ALA A 224 -4.48 -10.33 -8.81
N ILE A 225 -4.79 -9.43 -7.88
CA ILE A 225 -4.19 -8.09 -7.82
C ILE A 225 -2.68 -8.20 -7.66
N LEU A 226 -2.20 -9.03 -6.73
CA LEU A 226 -0.76 -9.22 -6.51
C LEU A 226 -0.07 -9.80 -7.76
N ASP A 227 -0.64 -10.82 -8.39
CA ASP A 227 -0.09 -11.35 -9.66
C ASP A 227 -0.06 -10.29 -10.77
N THR A 228 -1.10 -9.47 -10.87
CA THR A 228 -1.18 -8.41 -11.89
C THR A 228 -0.10 -7.35 -11.67
N LEU A 229 0.12 -6.92 -10.43
CA LEU A 229 1.13 -5.92 -10.07
C LEU A 229 2.57 -6.42 -10.30
N LEU A 230 2.81 -7.72 -10.10
CA LEU A 230 4.08 -8.36 -10.46
C LEU A 230 4.20 -8.48 -11.99
N GLY A 231 3.12 -8.86 -12.68
CA GLY A 231 3.10 -9.10 -14.12
C GLY A 231 3.13 -7.86 -14.99
N ASN A 232 2.65 -6.72 -14.49
CA ASN A 232 2.74 -5.44 -15.18
C ASN A 232 3.99 -4.62 -14.80
N ARG A 233 4.86 -5.20 -13.95
CA ARG A 233 6.14 -4.60 -13.50
C ARG A 233 5.96 -3.31 -12.70
N TYR A 234 4.79 -3.10 -12.11
CA TYR A 234 4.61 -2.03 -11.14
C TYR A 234 5.47 -2.27 -9.90
N LEU A 235 5.59 -3.54 -9.50
CA LEU A 235 6.44 -4.00 -8.41
C LEU A 235 7.79 -4.51 -8.92
N ASP A 236 8.85 -4.12 -8.22
CA ASP A 236 10.23 -4.58 -8.43
C ASP A 236 10.85 -5.09 -7.11
N THR A 237 12.12 -5.50 -7.15
CA THR A 237 12.85 -6.07 -5.99
C THR A 237 13.18 -5.06 -4.89
N SER A 238 12.79 -3.80 -5.04
CA SER A 238 12.98 -2.71 -4.06
C SER A 238 11.66 -2.02 -3.67
N SER A 239 10.53 -2.62 -4.07
CA SER A 239 9.19 -2.19 -3.69
C SER A 239 8.87 -2.44 -2.22
N VAL A 240 7.98 -1.61 -1.66
CA VAL A 240 7.40 -1.80 -0.33
C VAL A 240 5.89 -2.04 -0.47
N ILE A 241 5.39 -3.13 0.10
CA ILE A 241 3.99 -3.53 0.00
C ILE A 241 3.33 -3.45 1.38
N PHE A 242 2.28 -2.65 1.48
CA PHE A 242 1.43 -2.53 2.65
C PHE A 242 0.18 -3.39 2.44
N ILE A 243 -0.17 -4.27 3.38
CA ILE A 243 -1.34 -5.14 3.26
C ILE A 243 -2.19 -5.01 4.53
N ASP A 244 -3.42 -4.54 4.37
CA ASP A 244 -4.39 -4.50 5.46
C ASP A 244 -5.28 -5.74 5.41
N GLU A 245 -5.34 -6.49 6.51
CA GLU A 245 -6.05 -7.76 6.63
C GLU A 245 -5.73 -8.75 5.50
N PRO A 246 -4.48 -9.25 5.40
CA PRO A 246 -4.10 -10.25 4.41
C PRO A 246 -4.97 -11.50 4.45
N GLU A 247 -5.54 -11.83 5.62
CA GLU A 247 -6.46 -12.96 5.82
C GLU A 247 -7.88 -12.76 5.25
N SER A 248 -8.28 -11.51 5.00
CA SER A 248 -9.70 -11.19 4.83
C SER A 248 -10.25 -11.79 3.53
N ALA A 249 -11.40 -12.47 3.65
CA ALA A 249 -12.08 -13.21 2.59
C ALA A 249 -11.30 -14.39 1.98
N LEU A 250 -10.24 -14.88 2.63
CA LEU A 250 -9.48 -16.05 2.22
C LEU A 250 -9.78 -17.27 3.10
N HIS A 251 -9.85 -18.44 2.47
CA HIS A 251 -9.86 -19.72 3.18
C HIS A 251 -8.49 -19.96 3.86
N PRO A 252 -8.40 -20.59 5.05
CA PRO A 252 -7.14 -20.80 5.77
C PRO A 252 -5.98 -21.39 4.95
N LYS A 253 -6.30 -22.32 4.03
CA LYS A 253 -5.31 -22.86 3.07
C LYS A 253 -4.71 -21.76 2.18
N ALA A 254 -5.55 -20.89 1.63
CA ALA A 254 -5.10 -19.79 0.77
C ALA A 254 -4.34 -18.71 1.56
N ILE A 255 -4.69 -18.47 2.82
CA ILE A 255 -3.90 -17.59 3.72
C ILE A 255 -2.48 -18.14 3.86
N SER A 256 -2.35 -19.44 4.14
CA SER A 256 -1.03 -20.07 4.32
C SER A 256 -0.17 -19.96 3.04
N GLN A 257 -0.76 -20.23 1.89
CA GLN A 257 -0.07 -20.13 0.60
C GLN A 257 0.30 -18.67 0.25
N LEU A 258 -0.58 -17.70 0.55
CA LEU A 258 -0.27 -16.28 0.37
C LEU A 258 0.93 -15.86 1.24
N LEU A 259 0.99 -16.32 2.49
CA LEU A 259 2.13 -16.03 3.38
C LEU A 259 3.43 -16.69 2.89
N ASP A 260 3.36 -17.90 2.33
CA ASP A 260 4.52 -18.54 1.68
C ASP A 260 5.03 -17.71 0.48
N ILE A 261 4.12 -17.16 -0.33
CA ILE A 261 4.48 -16.28 -1.45
C ILE A 261 5.08 -14.96 -0.96
N ILE A 262 4.52 -14.37 0.09
CA ILE A 262 5.06 -13.15 0.73
C ILE A 262 6.48 -13.41 1.22
N ALA A 263 6.74 -14.56 1.87
CA ALA A 263 8.08 -14.96 2.28
C ALA A 263 9.05 -15.04 1.08
N LEU A 264 8.67 -15.75 0.02
CA LEU A 264 9.47 -15.85 -1.21
C LEU A 264 9.76 -14.48 -1.84
N LEU A 265 8.76 -13.59 -1.91
CA LEU A 265 8.94 -12.24 -2.45
C LEU A 265 9.85 -11.39 -1.56
N SER A 266 9.78 -11.59 -0.24
CA SER A 266 10.62 -10.86 0.72
C SER A 266 12.09 -11.24 0.61
N GLU A 267 12.39 -12.51 0.34
CA GLU A 267 13.75 -12.99 0.04
C GLU A 267 14.33 -12.39 -1.24
N ARG A 268 13.46 -11.86 -2.13
CA ARG A 268 13.84 -11.17 -3.38
C ARG A 268 13.98 -9.66 -3.20
N GLY A 269 13.85 -9.14 -1.98
CA GLY A 269 14.06 -7.73 -1.66
C GLY A 269 12.79 -6.88 -1.53
N ILE A 270 11.60 -7.44 -1.76
CA ILE A 270 10.35 -6.72 -1.48
C ILE A 270 10.15 -6.63 0.03
N GLN A 271 9.88 -5.44 0.54
CA GLN A 271 9.58 -5.28 1.97
C GLN A 271 8.06 -5.27 2.22
N PHE A 272 7.60 -5.99 3.22
CA PHE A 272 6.17 -6.10 3.57
C PHE A 272 5.86 -5.47 4.92
N PHE A 273 4.73 -4.75 4.96
CA PHE A 273 4.09 -4.24 6.17
C PHE A 273 2.65 -4.72 6.21
N MET A 274 2.30 -5.55 7.17
CA MET A 274 0.99 -6.16 7.26
C MET A 274 0.29 -5.76 8.55
N ALA A 275 -0.99 -5.45 8.47
CA ALA A 275 -1.87 -5.29 9.62
C ALA A 275 -2.84 -6.46 9.67
N SER A 276 -2.92 -7.12 10.82
CA SER A 276 -3.79 -8.29 10.99
C SER A 276 -4.35 -8.36 12.39
N HIS A 277 -5.46 -9.08 12.53
CA HIS A 277 -6.02 -9.51 13.80
C HIS A 277 -6.15 -11.05 13.87
N SER A 278 -5.66 -11.74 12.85
CA SER A 278 -5.83 -13.19 12.69
C SER A 278 -4.73 -13.98 13.39
N TYR A 279 -5.16 -14.83 14.31
CA TYR A 279 -4.27 -15.83 14.93
C TYR A 279 -3.62 -16.77 13.90
N PHE A 280 -4.28 -17.05 12.77
CA PHE A 280 -3.70 -17.87 11.71
C PHE A 280 -2.50 -17.20 11.04
N VAL A 281 -2.56 -15.89 10.81
CA VAL A 281 -1.44 -15.12 10.24
C VAL A 281 -0.27 -15.14 11.21
N ILE A 282 -0.54 -14.91 12.50
CA ILE A 282 0.47 -14.92 13.56
C ILE A 282 1.15 -16.29 13.68
N LYS A 283 0.37 -17.38 13.64
CA LYS A 283 0.90 -18.73 13.83
C LYS A 283 1.73 -19.22 12.64
N LYS A 284 1.51 -18.66 11.44
CA LYS A 284 2.17 -19.09 10.20
C LYS A 284 3.49 -18.36 9.95
N LEU A 285 3.60 -17.09 10.36
CA LEU A 285 4.83 -16.29 10.31
C LEU A 285 5.80 -16.71 11.41
#